data_AF-A7T354-F1
#
_entry.id   AF-A7T354-F1
#
_cell.length_a   1.000
_cell.length_b   1.000
_cell.length_c   1.000
_cell.angle_alpha   90.00
_cell.angle_beta   90.00
_cell.angle_gamma   90.00
#
_symmetry.space_group_name_H-M   'P 1'
#
loop_
_entity.id
_entity.type
_entity.pdbx_description
1 polymer ?
#
loop_
_entity_poly.entity_id
_entity_poly.type
_entity_poly.pdbx_seq_one_letter_code
_entity_poly.pdbx_strand_id
1 'polypeptide(L)' 'QREHSKPRMYADDTHLTFASNNIEDINLYLNQDLANVGEWLVANMLTLNQSKTEFMLIGSRQRLSTFESAPLWQSKGYP' A
#
# COMPACT_ATOMS: atom_id res chain seq x y z
N GLN A 1 -2.02 -9.40 15.28
CA GLN A 1 -1.79 -9.59 13.83
C GLN A 1 -0.49 -8.89 13.48
N ARG A 2 0.34 -9.44 12.59
CA ARG A 2 1.66 -8.84 12.28
C ARG A 2 1.48 -7.79 11.19
N GLU A 3 1.83 -6.54 11.50
CA GLU A 3 2.02 -5.47 10.53
C GLU A 3 3.30 -5.77 9.74
N HIS A 4 3.25 -5.76 8.41
CA HIS A 4 4.41 -6.05 7.56
C HIS A 4 5.13 -4.77 7.19
N SER A 5 4.36 -3.73 6.89
CA SER A 5 4.80 -2.42 6.47
C SER A 5 4.97 -1.46 7.66
N LYS A 6 5.79 -0.43 7.45
CA LYS A 6 6.07 0.62 8.43
C LYS A 6 5.24 1.86 8.09
N PRO A 7 4.36 2.32 8.99
CA PRO A 7 3.62 3.56 8.80
C PRO A 7 4.49 4.79 9.12
N ARG A 8 4.28 5.88 8.39
CA ARG A 8 4.80 7.21 8.67
C ARG A 8 3.66 8.21 8.51
N MET A 9 3.41 9.01 9.53
CA MET A 9 2.29 9.96 9.55
C MET A 9 2.81 11.39 9.62
N TYR A 10 2.13 12.29 8.92
CA TYR A 10 2.29 13.72 9.05
C TYR A 10 0.91 14.38 8.89
N ALA A 11 0.41 15.02 9.95
CA ALA A 11 -0.98 15.50 9.99
C ALA A 11 -1.98 14.40 9.59
N ASP A 12 -2.81 14.63 8.58
CA ASP A 12 -3.76 13.66 8.01
C ASP A 12 -3.15 12.73 6.95
N ASP A 13 -1.92 12.99 6.50
CA ASP A 13 -1.24 12.15 5.52
C ASP A 13 -0.57 10.94 6.19
N THR A 14 -0.78 9.76 5.61
CA THR A 14 -0.16 8.51 6.06
C THR A 14 0.53 7.81 4.90
N HIS A 15 1.82 7.51 5.06
CA HIS A 15 2.59 6.69 4.14
C HIS A 15 2.84 5.31 4.73
N LEU A 16 2.58 4.29 3.91
CA LEU A 16 2.85 2.90 4.25
C LEU A 16 4.03 2.39 3.44
N THR A 17 5.05 1.81 4.07
CA THR A 17 6.25 1.39 3.35
C THR A 17 6.67 -0.03 3.73
N PHE A 18 6.85 -0.86 2.71
CA PHE A 18 7.31 -2.23 2.84
C PHE A 18 8.49 -2.47 1.90
N ALA A 19 9.46 -3.29 2.33
CA ALA A 19 10.62 -3.64 1.53
C ALA A 19 10.75 -5.15 1.47
N SER A 20 10.80 -5.70 0.26
CA SER A 20 11.13 -7.11 0.00
C SER A 20 12.01 -7.23 -1.25
N ASN A 21 12.62 -8.40 -1.40
CA ASN A 21 13.31 -8.80 -2.61
C ASN A 21 12.37 -9.44 -3.64
N ASN A 22 11.18 -9.85 -3.21
CA ASN A 22 10.13 -10.41 -4.06
C ASN A 22 9.00 -9.39 -4.24
N ILE A 23 8.59 -9.16 -5.48
CA ILE A 23 7.51 -8.24 -5.83
C ILE A 23 6.13 -8.79 -5.45
N GLU A 24 5.96 -10.11 -5.46
CA GLU A 24 4.73 -10.76 -5.03
C GLU A 24 4.48 -10.50 -3.55
N ASP A 25 5.53 -10.58 -2.73
CA ASP A 25 5.47 -10.21 -1.31
C ASP A 25 5.10 -8.73 -1.15
N ILE A 26 5.70 -7.83 -1.95
CA ILE A 26 5.40 -6.40 -1.89
C ILE A 26 3.92 -6.16 -2.18
N ASN A 27 3.41 -6.77 -3.24
CA ASN A 27 2.01 -6.63 -3.62
C ASN A 27 1.08 -7.24 -2.57
N LEU A 28 1.35 -8.47 -2.11
CA LEU A 28 0.53 -9.16 -1.13
C LEU A 28 0.45 -8.39 0.19
N TYR A 29 1.60 -8.05 0.78
CA TYR A 29 1.65 -7.46 2.12
C TYR A 29 1.21 -6.00 2.14
N LEU A 30 1.52 -5.19 1.12
CA LEU A 30 1.02 -3.81 1.07
C LEU A 30 -0.49 -3.76 0.86
N ASN A 31 -1.06 -4.62 0.01
CA ASN A 31 -2.52 -4.68 -0.14
C ASN A 31 -3.20 -5.20 1.13
N GLN A 32 -2.61 -6.17 1.82
CA GLN A 32 -3.15 -6.67 3.09
C GLN A 32 -3.14 -5.59 4.17
N ASP A 33 -2.02 -4.88 4.36
CA ASP A 33 -1.92 -3.83 5.36
C ASP A 33 -2.80 -2.62 4.99
N LEU A 34 -2.92 -2.27 3.71
CA LEU A 34 -3.84 -1.21 3.25
C LEU A 34 -5.32 -1.58 3.50
N ALA A 35 -5.70 -2.84 3.31
CA ALA A 35 -7.05 -3.32 3.63
C ALA A 35 -7.34 -3.19 5.13
N ASN A 36 -6.39 -3.57 5.99
CA ASN A 36 -6.53 -3.40 7.45
C ASN A 36 -6.67 -1.92 7.85
N VAL A 37 -5.90 -1.02 7.21
CA VAL A 37 -6.04 0.42 7.41
C VAL A 37 -7.42 0.90 6.95
N GLY A 38 -7.91 0.42 5.80
CA GLY A 38 -9.26 0.72 5.31
C GLY A 38 -10.35 0.31 6.30
N GLU A 39 -10.28 -0.90 6.85
CA GLU A 39 -11.21 -1.36 7.89
C GLU A 39 -11.14 -0.50 9.17
N TRP A 40 -9.94 -0.13 9.58
CA TRP A 40 -9.74 0.75 10.74
C TRP A 40 -10.32 2.15 10.49
N LEU A 41 -10.15 2.73 9.31
CA LEU A 41 -10.73 4.03 8.96
C LEU A 41 -12.26 3.99 9.06
N VAL A 42 -12.89 2.96 8.48
CA VAL A 42 -14.36 2.79 8.53
C VAL A 42 -14.85 2.66 9.97
N ALA A 43 -14.17 1.86 10.80
CA ALA A 43 -14.52 1.71 12.22
C ALA A 43 -14.42 3.03 13.02
N ASN A 44 -13.61 3.98 12.55
CA ASN A 44 -13.42 5.30 13.15
C ASN A 44 -14.17 6.42 12.42
N MET A 45 -15.12 6.08 11.54
CA MET A 45 -15.90 7.05 10.75
C MET A 45 -15.02 7.97 9.86
N LEU A 46 -13.90 7.44 9.38
CA LEU A 46 -12.99 8.09 8.43
C LEU A 46 -13.12 7.41 7.06
N THR A 47 -12.86 8.16 5.99
CA THR A 47 -12.89 7.66 4.61
C THR A 47 -11.53 7.79 3.97
N LEU A 48 -11.05 6.71 3.35
CA LEU A 48 -9.85 6.76 2.51
C LEU A 48 -10.17 7.49 1.20
N ASN A 49 -9.42 8.54 0.89
CA ASN A 49 -9.55 9.22 -0.39
C ASN A 49 -8.82 8.43 -1.49
N GLN A 50 -9.55 7.53 -2.14
CA GLN A 50 -9.04 6.67 -3.19
C GLN A 50 -8.41 7.42 -4.37
N SER A 51 -8.96 8.59 -4.76
CA SER A 51 -8.43 9.35 -5.90
C SER A 51 -7.14 10.10 -5.58
N LYS A 52 -6.83 10.30 -4.30
CA LYS A 52 -5.57 10.89 -3.82
C LYS A 52 -4.56 9.86 -3.34
N THR A 53 -4.96 8.59 -3.20
CA THR A 53 -4.07 7.53 -2.70
C THR A 53 -3.22 7.00 -3.84
N GLU A 54 -1.90 7.21 -3.78
CA GLU A 54 -0.96 6.76 -4.80
C GLU A 54 -0.09 5.59 -4.30
N PHE A 55 0.30 4.73 -5.24
CA PHE A 55 1.26 3.66 -5.00
C PHE A 55 2.59 3.97 -5.70
N MET A 56 3.71 3.79 -5.00
CA MET A 56 5.04 4.02 -5.54
C MET A 56 5.95 2.82 -5.30
N LEU A 57 6.58 2.32 -6.36
CA LEU A 57 7.63 1.31 -6.28
C LEU A 57 9.01 1.98 -6.36
N ILE A 58 9.84 1.78 -5.35
CA ILE A 58 11.19 2.35 -5.28
C ILE A 58 12.23 1.23 -5.35
N GLY A 59 13.15 1.33 -6.30
CA GLY A 59 14.21 0.33 -6.51
C GLY A 59 15.29 0.81 -7.47
N SER A 60 16.37 0.03 -7.62
CA SER A 60 17.38 0.30 -8.64
C SER A 60 16.80 0.11 -10.04
N ARG A 61 17.37 0.78 -11.06
CA ARG A 61 16.92 0.60 -12.46
C ARG A 61 16.92 -0.86 -12.90
N GLN A 62 17.92 -1.65 -12.49
CA GLN A 62 18.01 -3.07 -12.83
C GLN A 62 16.87 -3.87 -12.22
N ARG A 63 16.49 -3.59 -10.97
CA ARG A 63 15.34 -4.26 -10.33
C ARG A 63 14.03 -3.78 -10.94
N LEU A 64 13.91 -2.49 -11.24
CA LEU A 64 12.70 -1.95 -11.86
C LEU A 64 12.47 -2.48 -13.28
N SER A 65 13.55 -2.78 -14.02
CA SER A 65 13.46 -3.33 -15.38
C SER A 65 13.01 -4.80 -15.45
N THR A 66 13.00 -5.52 -14.32
CA THR A 66 12.47 -6.91 -14.29
C THR A 66 10.95 -6.96 -14.19
N PHE A 67 10.27 -5.82 -14.15
CA PHE A 67 8.81 -5.75 -14.04
C PHE A 67 8.16 -5.48 -15.40
N GLU A 68 7.24 -6.36 -15.80
CA GLU A 68 6.45 -6.20 -17.02
C GLU A 68 5.32 -5.15 -16.86
N SER A 69 4.88 -4.90 -15.63
CA SER A 69 3.85 -3.90 -15.30
C SER A 69 4.01 -3.38 -13.87
N ALA A 70 3.50 -2.17 -13.62
CA ALA A 70 3.43 -1.61 -12.29
C ALA A 70 2.46 -2.42 -11.40
N PRO A 71 2.70 -2.53 -10.09
CA PRO A 71 1.74 -3.14 -9.17
C PRO A 71 0.38 -2.45 -9.29
N LEU A 72 -0.67 -3.22 -9.55
CA LEU A 72 -2.01 -2.70 -9.68
C LEU A 72 -2.62 -2.53 -8.30
N TRP A 73 -3.03 -1.30 -7.95
CA TRP A 73 -3.91 -1.08 -6.81
C TRP A 73 -5.24 -1.78 -7.08
N GLN A 74 -5.53 -2.85 -6.35
CA GLN A 74 -6.82 -3.50 -6.40
C GLN A 74 -7.70 -2.83 -5.35
N SER A 75 -8.37 -1.75 -5.72
CA SER A 75 -9.58 -1.37 -5.01
C SER A 75 -10.63 -2.42 -5.28
N LYS A 76 -10.67 -3.45 -4.43
CA LYS A 76 -11.95 -4.08 -4.20
C LYS A 76 -12.87 -2.96 -3.73
N GLY A 77 -13.91 -2.69 -4.52
CA GLY A 77 -14.85 -1.61 -4.30
C GLY A 77 -15.29 -1.53 -2.86
N TYR A 78 -14.68 -0.59 -2.14
CA TYR A 78 -15.27 -0.03 -0.94
C TYR A 78 -16.26 1.04 -1.44
N PRO A 79 -17.55 0.97 -1.06
CA PRO A 79 -18.49 2.05 -1.36
C PRO A 79 -18.03 3.38 -0.77
#